data_AF-A0A5B8IS03-F1
#
_entry.id   AF-A0A5B8IS03-F1
#
_cell.length_a   1.000
_cell.length_b   1.000
_cell.length_c   1.000
_cell.angle_alpha   90.00
_cell.angle_beta   90.00
_cell.angle_gamma   90.00
#
_symmetry.space_group_name_H-M   'P 1'
#
loop_
_entity.id
_entity.type
_entity.pdbx_description
1 polymer ?
#
loop_
_entity_poly.entity_id
_entity_poly.type
_entity_poly.pdbx_seq_one_letter_code
_entity_poly.pdbx_strand_id
1 'polypeptide(L)'
;MTERSSLFDLLKRSLKRKGKVDELPATDPGDGAYQLSMAQFSETIPDQINVVGNASSLLNTAYGPAIDRYPTIRFNKAQLEQTDAQGTRWDFVATSDRKTLEYYSEHAPPFHTLLFTPYYDRHLEYLDAKLFGTPHLVYPMRLSIELMEKLRARPTTGAQILWLLHRLERRNVHIFGFDWKRTPTFYDRDHTKEPHNHFGEMMLFRRLINRNGWTLHQ
;
A
#
# COMPACT_ATOMS: atom_id res chain seq x y z
N MET A 1 29.48 -2.26 -28.48
CA MET A 1 29.43 -3.39 -27.54
C MET A 1 28.81 -2.92 -26.25
N THR A 2 27.68 -3.50 -25.91
CA THR A 2 26.77 -3.11 -24.82
C THR A 2 27.32 -3.64 -23.49
N GLU A 3 27.74 -2.74 -22.60
CA GLU A 3 28.02 -3.12 -21.20
C GLU A 3 26.70 -3.43 -20.50
N ARG A 4 26.41 -4.72 -20.35
CA ARG A 4 25.41 -5.20 -19.40
C ARG A 4 25.95 -4.91 -18.01
N SER A 5 25.39 -3.92 -17.33
CA SER A 5 25.68 -3.71 -15.90
C SER A 5 25.33 -4.99 -15.14
N SER A 6 26.25 -5.45 -14.29
CA SER A 6 26.04 -6.67 -13.54
C SER A 6 24.93 -6.46 -12.51
N LEU A 7 24.13 -7.49 -12.23
CA LEU A 7 23.14 -7.48 -11.14
C LEU A 7 23.78 -7.08 -9.79
N PHE A 8 25.08 -7.34 -9.65
CA PHE A 8 25.92 -6.94 -8.50
C PHE A 8 26.17 -5.42 -8.41
N ASP A 9 26.23 -4.70 -9.54
CA ASP A 9 26.42 -3.24 -9.56
C ASP A 9 25.12 -2.49 -9.24
N LEU A 10 23.97 -3.07 -9.59
CA LEU A 10 22.65 -2.62 -9.13
C LEU A 10 22.47 -2.86 -7.62
N LEU A 11 22.97 -3.99 -7.10
CA LEU A 11 22.95 -4.31 -5.66
C LEU A 11 23.84 -3.35 -4.84
N LYS A 12 25.03 -2.98 -5.33
CA LYS A 12 25.91 -2.03 -4.62
C LYS A 12 25.35 -0.60 -4.55
N ARG A 13 24.59 -0.15 -5.56
CA ARG A 13 23.89 1.14 -5.52
C ARG A 13 22.69 1.14 -4.56
N SER A 14 22.04 -0.01 -4.38
CA SER A 14 20.95 -0.22 -3.42
C SER A 14 21.42 -0.23 -1.95
N LEU A 15 22.61 -0.77 -1.67
CA LEU A 15 23.13 -0.89 -0.30
C LEU A 15 23.51 0.43 0.39
N LYS A 16 23.66 1.54 -0.36
CA LYS A 16 23.92 2.88 0.21
C LYS A 16 22.65 3.64 0.64
N ARG A 17 21.45 3.09 0.41
CA ARG A 17 20.17 3.70 0.82
C ARG A 17 19.49 2.85 1.88
N LYS A 18 20.10 2.73 3.06
CA LYS A 18 19.32 2.39 4.26
C LYS A 18 18.42 3.59 4.53
N GLY A 19 17.12 3.45 4.23
CA GLY A 19 16.12 4.39 4.70
C GLY A 19 16.28 4.55 6.22
N LYS A 20 16.27 5.79 6.72
CA LYS A 20 16.30 6.02 8.16
C LYS A 20 15.05 5.35 8.76
N VAL A 21 15.26 4.51 9.77
CA VAL A 21 14.19 4.18 10.71
C VAL A 21 14.03 5.44 11.56
N ASP A 22 12.85 6.05 11.60
CA ASP A 22 12.65 7.20 12.48
C ASP A 22 12.82 6.75 13.94
N GLU A 23 13.31 7.65 14.79
CA GLU A 23 13.66 7.35 16.19
C GLU A 23 12.43 7.15 17.11
N LEU A 24 11.21 7.26 16.58
CA LEU A 24 10.00 7.03 17.36
C LEU A 24 9.75 5.51 17.52
N PRO A 25 9.50 5.00 18.73
CA PRO A 25 9.08 3.62 18.91
C PRO A 25 7.61 3.45 18.51
N ALA A 26 7.32 2.36 17.79
CA ALA A 26 5.95 1.87 17.64
C ALA A 26 5.59 1.06 18.86
N THR A 27 4.41 1.30 19.39
CA THR A 27 3.83 0.53 20.48
C THR A 27 2.91 -0.51 19.85
N ASP A 28 3.17 -1.78 20.13
CA ASP A 28 2.17 -2.81 19.88
C ASP A 28 1.10 -2.68 20.97
N PRO A 29 -0.17 -2.40 20.61
CA PRO A 29 -1.26 -2.26 21.59
C PRO A 29 -1.62 -3.59 22.28
N GLY A 30 -0.99 -4.70 21.88
CA GLY A 30 -1.10 -6.00 22.54
C GLY A 30 -2.05 -6.97 21.83
N ASP A 31 -2.14 -8.19 22.33
CA ASP A 31 -2.81 -9.30 21.65
C ASP A 31 -4.30 -9.03 21.39
N GLY A 32 -5.03 -8.45 22.36
CA GLY A 32 -6.46 -8.17 22.19
C GLY A 32 -6.73 -7.22 21.03
N ALA A 33 -5.97 -6.12 20.94
CA ALA A 33 -6.09 -5.16 19.85
C ALA A 33 -5.69 -5.77 18.50
N TYR A 34 -4.60 -6.54 18.47
CA TYR A 34 -4.18 -7.25 17.26
C TYR A 34 -5.25 -8.23 16.75
N GLN A 35 -5.83 -9.06 17.62
CA GLN A 35 -6.85 -10.03 17.23
C GLN A 35 -8.13 -9.35 16.75
N LEU A 36 -8.56 -8.28 17.43
CA LEU A 36 -9.73 -7.51 17.02
C LEU A 36 -9.55 -6.90 15.63
N SER A 37 -8.42 -6.21 15.39
CA SER A 37 -8.13 -5.65 14.07
C SER A 37 -8.07 -6.73 13.00
N MET A 38 -7.38 -7.85 13.25
CA MET A 38 -7.29 -8.95 12.29
C MET A 38 -8.66 -9.55 11.96
N ALA A 39 -9.54 -9.72 12.95
CA ALA A 39 -10.91 -10.20 12.73
C ALA A 39 -11.72 -9.22 11.87
N GLN A 40 -11.68 -7.92 12.18
CA GLN A 40 -12.37 -6.89 11.40
C GLN A 40 -11.90 -6.84 9.94
N PHE A 41 -10.58 -6.89 9.72
CA PHE A 41 -10.03 -6.96 8.36
C PHE A 41 -10.41 -8.26 7.66
N SER A 42 -10.43 -9.39 8.36
CA SER A 42 -10.82 -10.66 7.77
C SER A 42 -12.29 -10.67 7.32
N GLU A 43 -13.18 -10.09 8.12
CA GLU A 43 -14.61 -9.96 7.79
C GLU A 43 -14.85 -8.95 6.66
N THR A 44 -14.13 -7.84 6.67
CA THR A 44 -14.37 -6.72 5.76
C THR A 44 -13.72 -6.90 4.39
N ILE A 45 -12.52 -7.48 4.34
CA ILE A 45 -11.76 -7.62 3.09
C ILE A 45 -12.16 -8.90 2.37
N PRO A 46 -12.77 -8.81 1.17
CA PRO A 46 -13.25 -9.98 0.42
C PRO A 46 -12.09 -10.89 -0.03
N ASP A 47 -12.41 -12.16 -0.27
CA ASP A 47 -11.43 -13.16 -0.70
C ASP A 47 -10.82 -12.88 -2.08
N GLN A 48 -11.60 -12.27 -2.97
CA GLN A 48 -11.16 -11.83 -4.29
C GLN A 48 -11.08 -10.32 -4.36
N ILE A 49 -9.88 -9.79 -4.64
CA ILE A 49 -9.62 -8.36 -4.54
C ILE A 49 -8.51 -7.90 -5.49
N ASN A 50 -8.67 -6.67 -5.98
CA ASN A 50 -7.71 -5.96 -6.80
C ASN A 50 -6.98 -4.91 -5.95
N VAL A 51 -5.65 -4.92 -5.97
CA VAL A 51 -4.81 -3.91 -5.31
C VAL A 51 -4.21 -3.02 -6.39
N VAL A 52 -4.57 -1.74 -6.40
CA VAL A 52 -4.20 -0.80 -7.47
C VAL A 52 -3.27 0.26 -6.91
N GLY A 53 -1.99 0.12 -7.22
CA GLY A 53 -0.93 1.06 -6.86
C GLY A 53 -0.95 2.33 -7.72
N ASN A 54 -0.12 3.30 -7.31
CA ASN A 54 -0.10 4.63 -7.94
C ASN A 54 1.09 4.86 -8.88
N ALA A 55 1.79 3.81 -9.33
CA ALA A 55 2.91 3.96 -10.26
C ALA A 55 2.42 4.56 -11.60
N SER A 56 3.14 5.55 -12.13
CA SER A 56 2.76 6.17 -13.40
C SER A 56 2.87 5.22 -14.58
N SER A 57 3.61 4.11 -14.46
CA SER A 57 3.62 3.04 -15.46
C SER A 57 2.23 2.46 -15.75
N LEU A 58 1.31 2.50 -14.77
CA LEU A 58 -0.08 2.05 -14.94
C LEU A 58 -0.80 2.82 -16.05
N LEU A 59 -0.50 4.11 -16.22
CA LEU A 59 -1.14 4.98 -17.21
C LEU A 59 -0.86 4.56 -18.67
N ASN A 60 0.17 3.75 -18.91
CA ASN A 60 0.50 3.22 -20.24
C ASN A 60 -0.21 1.88 -20.54
N THR A 61 -1.30 1.58 -19.83
CA THR A 61 -2.02 0.29 -19.93
C THR A 61 -3.51 0.52 -20.23
N ALA A 62 -4.25 -0.57 -20.43
CA ALA A 62 -5.69 -0.56 -20.59
C ALA A 62 -6.36 -1.50 -19.55
N TYR A 63 -5.86 -1.50 -18.32
CA TYR A 63 -6.32 -2.41 -17.26
C TYR A 63 -7.63 -2.00 -16.58
N GLY A 64 -8.22 -0.85 -16.93
CA GLY A 64 -9.41 -0.33 -16.27
C GLY A 64 -10.58 -1.32 -16.16
N PRO A 65 -11.00 -1.98 -17.26
CA PRO A 65 -12.04 -3.01 -17.19
C PRO A 65 -11.67 -4.22 -16.30
N ALA A 66 -10.39 -4.59 -16.24
CA ALA A 66 -9.93 -5.68 -15.39
C ALA A 66 -9.89 -5.26 -13.90
N ILE A 67 -9.54 -4.01 -13.62
CA ILE A 67 -9.54 -3.42 -12.28
C ILE A 67 -10.96 -3.33 -11.72
N ASP A 68 -11.93 -2.90 -12.53
CA ASP A 68 -13.31 -2.69 -12.06
C ASP A 68 -14.10 -4.00 -11.85
N ARG A 69 -13.55 -5.13 -12.31
CA ARG A 69 -14.17 -6.45 -12.20
C ARG A 69 -14.33 -6.95 -10.76
N TYR A 70 -13.44 -6.55 -9.86
CA TYR A 70 -13.41 -6.99 -8.46
C TYR A 70 -13.29 -5.80 -7.51
N PRO A 71 -13.64 -5.97 -6.21
CA PRO A 71 -13.39 -4.94 -5.21
C PRO A 71 -11.95 -4.45 -5.22
N THR A 72 -11.74 -3.17 -4.92
CA THR A 72 -10.46 -2.48 -5.09
C THR A 72 -9.92 -1.94 -3.77
N ILE A 73 -8.64 -2.16 -3.50
CA ILE A 73 -7.86 -1.38 -2.55
C ILE A 73 -6.97 -0.42 -3.31
N ARG A 74 -7.10 0.87 -3.01
CA ARG A 74 -6.32 1.96 -3.59
C ARG A 74 -5.62 2.77 -2.51
N PHE A 75 -4.74 3.70 -2.89
CA PHE A 75 -3.82 4.34 -1.94
C PHE A 75 -3.86 5.85 -1.97
N ASN A 76 -3.80 6.44 -0.76
CA ASN A 76 -3.74 7.88 -0.52
C ASN A 76 -4.89 8.64 -1.21
N LYS A 77 -4.59 9.77 -1.85
CA LYS A 77 -5.61 10.60 -2.49
C LYS A 77 -6.22 9.87 -3.69
N ALA A 78 -7.54 9.69 -3.66
CA ALA A 78 -8.30 9.14 -4.75
C ALA A 78 -8.35 10.11 -5.92
N GLN A 79 -7.50 9.86 -6.90
CA GLN A 79 -7.39 10.64 -8.12
C GLN A 79 -7.34 9.70 -9.32
N LEU A 80 -8.12 10.02 -10.35
CA LEU A 80 -8.13 9.32 -11.63
C LEU A 80 -7.70 10.32 -12.71
N GLU A 81 -6.67 9.97 -13.49
CA GLU A 81 -6.23 10.71 -14.68
C GLU A 81 -6.71 10.02 -15.96
N GLN A 82 -6.70 8.67 -15.98
CA GLN A 82 -7.06 7.87 -17.16
C GLN A 82 -7.81 6.61 -16.73
N THR A 83 -9.14 6.65 -16.87
CA THR A 83 -10.03 5.55 -16.45
C THR A 83 -9.78 4.26 -17.23
N ASP A 84 -9.37 4.34 -18.48
CA ASP A 84 -9.04 3.15 -19.30
C ASP A 84 -7.86 2.36 -18.73
N ALA A 85 -6.91 3.06 -18.08
CA ALA A 85 -5.78 2.45 -17.41
C ALA A 85 -6.10 2.07 -15.95
N GLN A 86 -6.83 2.94 -15.26
CA GLN A 86 -6.94 2.91 -13.79
C GLN A 86 -8.23 2.29 -13.27
N GLY A 87 -9.25 2.14 -14.11
CA GLY A 87 -10.60 1.81 -13.68
C GLY A 87 -11.26 2.97 -12.92
N THR A 88 -12.50 2.78 -12.54
CA THR A 88 -13.34 3.77 -11.85
C THR A 88 -13.80 3.32 -10.47
N ARG A 89 -13.65 2.03 -10.15
CA ARG A 89 -14.12 1.45 -8.90
C ARG A 89 -13.21 1.81 -7.72
N TRP A 90 -13.83 2.19 -6.60
CA TRP A 90 -13.19 2.50 -5.32
C TRP A 90 -13.99 1.85 -4.18
N ASP A 91 -13.50 0.74 -3.62
CA ASP A 91 -14.16 0.10 -2.47
C ASP A 91 -13.44 0.49 -1.18
N PHE A 92 -12.10 0.39 -1.20
CA PHE A 92 -11.23 0.67 -0.08
C PHE A 92 -10.15 1.69 -0.45
N VAL A 93 -9.85 2.61 0.47
CA VAL A 93 -8.66 3.46 0.39
C VAL A 93 -7.77 3.23 1.58
N ALA A 94 -6.52 2.88 1.33
CA ALA A 94 -5.49 2.77 2.33
C ALA A 94 -4.62 4.03 2.37
N THR A 95 -4.49 4.66 3.53
CA THR A 95 -3.65 5.86 3.69
C THR A 95 -3.12 6.00 5.10
N SER A 96 -1.99 6.68 5.23
CA SER A 96 -1.46 7.25 6.47
C SER A 96 -1.21 8.76 6.32
N ASP A 97 -1.56 9.32 5.16
CA ASP A 97 -1.17 10.66 4.76
C ASP A 97 -2.16 11.69 5.31
N ARG A 98 -1.65 12.58 6.16
CA ARG A 98 -2.44 13.65 6.79
C ARG A 98 -3.20 14.48 5.76
N LYS A 99 -2.57 14.85 4.65
CA LYS A 99 -3.23 15.69 3.63
C LYS A 99 -4.42 14.98 2.99
N THR A 100 -4.29 13.67 2.75
CA THR A 100 -5.37 12.82 2.26
C THR A 100 -6.52 12.76 3.28
N LEU A 101 -6.20 12.57 4.56
CA LEU A 101 -7.20 12.56 5.63
C LEU A 101 -7.93 13.92 5.72
N GLU A 102 -7.19 15.02 5.78
CA GLU A 102 -7.77 16.38 5.81
C GLU A 102 -8.66 16.65 4.59
N TYR A 103 -8.23 16.22 3.40
CA TYR A 103 -9.02 16.37 2.20
C TYR A 103 -10.38 15.65 2.31
N TYR A 104 -10.40 14.40 2.76
CA TYR A 104 -11.64 13.63 2.90
C TYR A 104 -12.46 13.95 4.14
N SER A 105 -11.93 14.72 5.10
CA SER A 105 -12.77 15.31 6.15
C SER A 105 -13.65 16.46 5.65
N GLU A 106 -13.31 17.05 4.50
CA GLU A 106 -14.03 18.19 3.91
C GLU A 106 -14.75 17.83 2.60
N HIS A 107 -14.42 16.69 2.00
CA HIS A 107 -14.95 16.26 0.70
C HIS A 107 -15.48 14.83 0.81
N ALA A 108 -16.65 14.58 0.21
CA ALA A 108 -17.23 13.25 0.17
C ALA A 108 -16.24 12.25 -0.45
N PRO A 109 -15.88 11.16 0.26
CA PRO A 109 -14.94 10.18 -0.26
C PRO A 109 -15.58 9.37 -1.39
N PRO A 110 -14.83 9.02 -2.47
CA PRO A 110 -15.34 8.16 -3.53
C PRO A 110 -15.31 6.66 -3.15
N PHE A 111 -14.89 6.31 -1.93
CA PHE A 111 -14.69 4.95 -1.45
C PHE A 111 -15.64 4.63 -0.29
N HIS A 112 -15.85 3.33 -0.04
CA HIS A 112 -16.79 2.86 0.99
C HIS A 112 -16.13 2.56 2.33
N THR A 113 -14.82 2.37 2.40
CA THR A 113 -14.12 2.10 3.66
C THR A 113 -12.69 2.64 3.64
N LEU A 114 -12.30 3.32 4.72
CA LEU A 114 -10.95 3.79 4.95
C LEU A 114 -10.12 2.70 5.66
N LEU A 115 -9.01 2.28 5.08
CA LEU A 115 -8.02 1.42 5.73
C LEU A 115 -6.90 2.32 6.24
N PHE A 116 -7.01 2.79 7.47
CA PHE A 116 -5.96 3.62 8.04
C PHE A 116 -4.73 2.78 8.35
N THR A 117 -3.59 3.20 7.82
CA THR A 117 -2.30 2.52 7.99
C THR A 117 -1.39 3.37 8.87
N PRO A 118 -1.67 3.47 10.19
CA PRO A 118 -0.99 4.38 11.09
C PRO A 118 0.52 4.28 10.95
N TYR A 119 1.16 5.45 10.92
CA TYR A 119 2.59 5.53 11.09
C TYR A 119 2.87 5.84 12.55
N TYR A 120 3.22 4.80 13.34
CA TYR A 120 3.16 4.90 14.79
C TYR A 120 1.76 5.35 15.25
N ASP A 121 1.64 5.95 16.43
CA ASP A 121 0.35 6.45 16.92
C ASP A 121 -0.07 7.79 16.27
N ARG A 122 0.54 8.18 15.14
CA ARG A 122 0.26 9.47 14.49
C ARG A 122 -1.07 9.46 13.74
N HIS A 123 -1.76 10.59 13.80
CA HIS A 123 -2.98 10.88 13.05
C HIS A 123 -4.17 10.00 13.45
N LEU A 124 -4.08 9.29 14.57
CA LEU A 124 -5.22 8.56 15.15
C LEU A 124 -6.36 9.51 15.51
N GLU A 125 -6.04 10.77 15.83
CA GLU A 125 -7.01 11.83 16.09
C GLU A 125 -7.95 12.12 14.92
N TYR A 126 -7.58 11.75 13.69
CA TYR A 126 -8.41 11.95 12.51
C TYR A 126 -9.46 10.85 12.33
N LEU A 127 -9.41 9.75 13.09
CA LEU A 127 -10.24 8.56 12.85
C LEU A 127 -11.66 8.62 13.43
N ASP A 128 -12.18 9.78 13.84
CA ASP A 128 -13.59 9.81 14.25
C ASP A 128 -14.48 9.45 13.05
N ALA A 129 -15.34 8.43 13.19
CA ALA A 129 -16.25 7.98 12.14
C ALA A 129 -17.15 9.10 11.60
N LYS A 130 -17.42 10.13 12.41
CA LYS A 130 -18.14 11.33 11.98
C LYS A 130 -17.34 12.20 11.00
N LEU A 131 -16.02 12.19 11.08
CA LEU A 131 -15.16 13.04 10.25
C LEU A 131 -15.16 12.60 8.78
N PHE A 132 -15.31 11.31 8.50
CA PHE A 132 -15.23 10.78 7.12
C PHE A 132 -16.56 10.30 6.54
N GLY A 133 -17.62 10.19 7.35
CA GLY A 133 -18.90 9.66 6.90
C GLY A 133 -18.85 8.23 6.38
N THR A 134 -17.77 7.49 6.66
CA THR A 134 -17.48 6.15 6.14
C THR A 134 -16.85 5.28 7.24
N PRO A 135 -17.08 3.95 7.25
CA PRO A 135 -16.35 3.05 8.12
C PRO A 135 -14.84 3.17 7.92
N HIS A 136 -14.08 2.99 9.01
CA HIS A 136 -12.62 2.91 8.95
C HIS A 136 -12.11 1.72 9.77
N LEU A 137 -11.01 1.12 9.30
CA LEU A 137 -10.28 0.06 9.99
C LEU A 137 -8.84 0.51 10.22
N VAL A 138 -8.31 0.21 11.41
CA VAL A 138 -6.93 0.56 11.79
C VAL A 138 -6.03 -0.65 11.59
N TYR A 139 -5.05 -0.51 10.70
CA TYR A 139 -4.05 -1.54 10.42
C TYR A 139 -3.32 -1.96 11.70
N PRO A 140 -3.14 -3.28 11.96
CA PRO A 140 -2.52 -3.73 13.20
C PRO A 140 -1.05 -3.27 13.27
N MET A 141 -0.70 -2.45 14.27
CA MET A 141 0.67 -1.92 14.42
C MET A 141 1.72 -3.04 14.51
N ARG A 142 1.37 -4.18 15.14
CA ARG A 142 2.20 -5.39 15.16
C ARG A 142 2.67 -5.82 13.77
N LEU A 143 1.78 -5.83 12.77
CA LEU A 143 2.15 -6.19 11.40
C LEU A 143 3.10 -5.16 10.77
N SER A 144 2.96 -3.89 11.14
CA SER A 144 3.84 -2.82 10.67
C SER A 144 5.24 -2.97 11.27
N ILE A 145 5.33 -3.25 12.57
CA ILE A 145 6.58 -3.54 13.29
C ILE A 145 7.30 -4.73 12.65
N GLU A 146 6.62 -5.86 12.49
CA GLU A 146 7.19 -7.05 11.84
C GLU A 146 7.72 -6.74 10.42
N LEU A 147 6.98 -5.95 9.65
CA LEU A 147 7.38 -5.60 8.28
C LEU A 147 8.57 -4.63 8.27
N MET A 148 8.62 -3.66 9.19
CA MET A 148 9.77 -2.77 9.39
C MET A 148 11.05 -3.55 9.72
N GLU A 149 10.97 -4.55 10.59
CA GLU A 149 12.10 -5.42 10.92
C GLU A 149 12.61 -6.19 9.71
N LYS A 150 11.70 -6.72 8.88
CA LYS A 150 12.03 -7.45 7.65
C LYS A 150 12.69 -6.56 6.60
N LEU A 151 12.19 -5.34 6.43
CA LEU A 151 12.66 -4.40 5.41
C LEU A 151 13.86 -3.57 5.88
N ARG A 152 14.09 -3.50 7.19
CA ARG A 152 15.02 -2.58 7.86
C ARG A 152 14.81 -1.13 7.43
N ALA A 153 13.55 -0.77 7.22
CA ALA A 153 13.10 0.55 6.77
C ALA A 153 11.59 0.65 6.99
N ARG A 154 11.07 1.88 6.94
CA ARG A 154 9.63 2.12 6.93
C ARG A 154 8.99 1.47 5.69
N PRO A 155 7.93 0.66 5.82
CA PRO A 155 7.19 0.15 4.67
C PRO A 155 6.33 1.24 4.03
N THR A 156 6.13 1.15 2.72
CA THR A 156 5.08 1.89 2.01
C THR A 156 3.70 1.39 2.45
N THR A 157 2.65 2.21 2.30
CA THR A 157 1.26 1.78 2.52
C THR A 157 0.90 0.58 1.63
N GLY A 158 1.39 0.56 0.38
CA GLY A 158 1.25 -0.58 -0.52
C GLY A 158 1.85 -1.86 0.04
N ALA A 159 3.07 -1.79 0.57
CA ALA A 159 3.71 -2.92 1.25
C ALA A 159 2.92 -3.39 2.47
N GLN A 160 2.41 -2.47 3.31
CA GLN A 160 1.59 -2.83 4.47
C GLN A 160 0.34 -3.61 4.05
N ILE A 161 -0.40 -3.15 3.04
CA ILE A 161 -1.60 -3.83 2.54
C ILE A 161 -1.27 -5.21 1.97
N LEU A 162 -0.22 -5.34 1.14
CA LEU A 162 0.19 -6.65 0.63
C LEU A 162 0.61 -7.59 1.78
N TRP A 163 1.24 -7.09 2.82
CA TRP A 163 1.58 -7.89 4.00
C TRP A 163 0.33 -8.34 4.77
N LEU A 164 -0.67 -7.46 4.93
CA LEU A 164 -1.96 -7.81 5.54
C LEU A 164 -2.68 -8.90 4.75
N LEU A 165 -2.80 -8.76 3.43
CA LEU A 165 -3.46 -9.77 2.59
C LEU A 165 -2.76 -11.14 2.68
N HIS A 166 -1.43 -11.15 2.83
CA HIS A 166 -0.68 -12.38 3.09
C HIS A 166 -1.04 -12.98 4.44
N ARG A 167 -1.17 -12.16 5.49
CA ARG A 167 -1.53 -12.59 6.86
C ARG A 167 -2.98 -13.02 7.00
N LEU A 168 -3.87 -12.48 6.17
CA LEU A 168 -5.27 -12.90 6.04
C LEU A 168 -5.43 -14.14 5.13
N GLU A 169 -4.34 -14.66 4.57
CA GLU A 169 -4.34 -15.82 3.66
C GLU A 169 -5.21 -15.64 2.40
N ARG A 170 -5.39 -14.40 1.94
CA ARG A 170 -6.15 -14.09 0.71
C ARG A 170 -5.40 -14.65 -0.49
N ARG A 171 -6.04 -15.54 -1.27
CA ARG A 171 -5.40 -16.20 -2.43
C ARG A 171 -5.72 -15.55 -3.77
N ASN A 172 -6.91 -14.94 -3.91
CA ASN A 172 -7.37 -14.37 -5.17
C ASN A 172 -7.06 -12.87 -5.25
N VAL A 173 -5.77 -12.53 -5.21
CA VAL A 173 -5.29 -11.15 -5.26
C VAL A 173 -4.69 -10.84 -6.63
N HIS A 174 -5.20 -9.79 -7.26
CA HIS A 174 -4.59 -9.21 -8.46
C HIS A 174 -3.99 -7.85 -8.13
N ILE A 175 -2.78 -7.58 -8.61
CA ILE A 175 -1.99 -6.40 -8.26
C ILE A 175 -1.68 -5.63 -9.54
N PHE A 176 -2.04 -4.35 -9.56
CA PHE A 176 -1.85 -3.46 -10.71
C PHE A 176 -1.08 -2.21 -10.27
N GLY A 177 -0.25 -1.63 -11.14
CA GLY A 177 0.42 -0.36 -10.83
C GLY A 177 1.45 -0.44 -9.70
N PHE A 178 2.09 -1.60 -9.52
CA PHE A 178 3.23 -1.81 -8.62
C PHE A 178 4.50 -2.05 -9.43
N ASP A 179 5.33 -1.03 -9.52
CA ASP A 179 6.63 -1.08 -10.18
C ASP A 179 7.83 -0.82 -9.24
N TRP A 180 7.55 -0.74 -7.94
CA TRP A 180 8.54 -0.55 -6.88
C TRP A 180 9.31 0.78 -6.99
N LYS A 181 8.59 1.85 -7.34
CA LYS A 181 9.12 3.21 -7.56
C LYS A 181 10.17 3.27 -8.67
N ARG A 182 10.01 2.43 -9.69
CA ARG A 182 10.73 2.59 -10.97
C ARG A 182 10.22 3.82 -11.73
N THR A 183 8.93 4.13 -11.58
CA THR A 183 8.29 5.35 -12.05
C THR A 183 7.74 6.14 -10.86
N PRO A 184 7.57 7.47 -11.01
CA PRO A 184 6.99 8.28 -9.95
C PRO A 184 5.52 7.91 -9.71
N THR A 185 4.97 8.42 -8.62
CA THR A 185 3.53 8.38 -8.38
C THR A 185 2.83 9.35 -9.34
N PHE A 186 1.75 8.92 -10.02
CA PHE A 186 1.17 9.71 -11.12
C PHE A 186 0.75 11.13 -10.72
N TYR A 187 0.22 11.30 -9.50
CA TYR A 187 -0.19 12.60 -8.94
C TYR A 187 0.92 13.34 -8.17
N ASP A 188 2.12 12.77 -8.05
CA ASP A 188 3.24 13.35 -7.30
C ASP A 188 4.57 13.09 -8.02
N ARG A 189 4.73 13.74 -9.17
CA ARG A 189 5.82 13.48 -10.13
C ARG A 189 7.18 14.05 -9.69
N ASP A 190 7.16 15.06 -8.84
CA ASP A 190 8.35 15.78 -8.37
C ASP A 190 8.93 15.22 -7.05
N HIS A 191 8.25 14.23 -6.44
CA HIS A 191 8.68 13.65 -5.18
C HIS A 191 9.84 12.67 -5.37
N THR A 192 11.05 13.12 -5.01
CA THR A 192 12.30 12.38 -5.28
C THR A 192 12.93 11.72 -4.05
N LYS A 193 12.39 11.95 -2.84
CA LYS A 193 12.97 11.44 -1.58
C LYS A 193 11.93 10.78 -0.70
N GLU A 194 12.00 9.46 -0.61
CA GLU A 194 11.19 8.67 0.31
C GLU A 194 12.08 7.87 1.28
N PRO A 195 11.68 7.71 2.55
CA PRO A 195 12.45 6.96 3.56
C PRO A 195 12.36 5.43 3.41
N HIS A 196 11.78 4.94 2.31
CA HIS A 196 11.42 3.53 2.13
C HIS A 196 12.53 2.71 1.44
N ASN A 197 12.53 1.40 1.70
CA ASN A 197 13.42 0.45 1.02
C ASN A 197 12.68 -0.26 -0.13
N HIS A 198 12.42 0.46 -1.23
CA HIS A 198 11.65 -0.10 -2.37
C HIS A 198 12.28 -1.34 -2.99
N PHE A 199 13.60 -1.47 -2.96
CA PHE A 199 14.29 -2.68 -3.42
C PHE A 199 14.01 -3.87 -2.49
N GLY A 200 14.09 -3.65 -1.17
CA GLY A 200 13.71 -4.64 -0.17
C GLY A 200 12.25 -5.06 -0.30
N GLU A 201 11.34 -4.11 -0.52
CA GLU A 201 9.92 -4.37 -0.79
C GLU A 201 9.75 -5.23 -2.05
N MET A 202 10.35 -4.83 -3.17
CA MET A 202 10.31 -5.60 -4.42
C MET A 202 10.74 -7.06 -4.19
N MET A 203 11.88 -7.27 -3.51
CA MET A 203 12.42 -8.60 -3.27
C MET A 203 11.54 -9.44 -2.34
N LEU A 204 10.92 -8.82 -1.33
CA LEU A 204 9.99 -9.49 -0.43
C LEU A 204 8.69 -9.86 -1.15
N PHE A 205 8.03 -8.88 -1.77
CA PHE A 205 6.70 -9.08 -2.33
C PHE A 205 6.71 -9.89 -3.62
N ARG A 206 7.76 -9.85 -4.45
CA ARG A 206 7.86 -10.80 -5.57
C ARG A 206 7.87 -12.26 -5.09
N ARG A 207 8.54 -12.55 -3.97
CA ARG A 207 8.53 -13.89 -3.37
C ARG A 207 7.15 -14.24 -2.80
N LEU A 208 6.49 -13.30 -2.12
CA LEU A 208 5.15 -13.52 -1.57
C LEU A 208 4.09 -13.70 -2.65
N ILE A 209 4.12 -12.88 -3.70
CA ILE A 209 3.23 -12.97 -4.86
C ILE A 209 3.31 -14.37 -5.46
N ASN A 210 4.52 -14.86 -5.73
CA ASN A 210 4.72 -16.21 -6.24
C ASN A 210 4.23 -17.28 -5.24
N ARG A 211 4.63 -17.18 -3.97
CA ARG A 211 4.24 -18.13 -2.91
C ARG A 211 2.72 -18.24 -2.73
N ASN A 212 2.01 -17.11 -2.81
CA ASN A 212 0.58 -17.05 -2.57
C ASN A 212 -0.25 -17.27 -3.83
N GLY A 213 0.38 -17.42 -5.01
CA GLY A 213 -0.31 -17.55 -6.29
C GLY A 213 -1.01 -16.27 -6.76
N TRP A 214 -0.57 -15.10 -6.28
CA TRP A 214 -1.13 -13.81 -6.69
C TRP A 214 -0.71 -13.44 -8.10
N THR A 215 -1.55 -12.66 -8.78
CA THR A 215 -1.26 -12.18 -10.14
C THR A 215 -0.76 -10.74 -10.08
N LEU A 216 0.46 -10.50 -10.53
CA LEU A 216 1.01 -9.15 -10.74
C LEU A 216 0.89 -8.77 -12.21
N HIS A 217 0.14 -7.70 -12.49
CA HIS A 217 0.00 -7.10 -13.82
C HIS A 217 1.02 -5.96 -13.95
N GLN A 218 1.89 -6.02 -14.97
CA GLN A 218 3.00 -5.07 -15.19
C GLN A 218 2.95 -4.47 -16.59
#